data_AF-I0XC08-F1
#
_entry.id   AF-I0XC08-F1
#
_cell.length_a   1.000
_cell.length_b   1.000
_cell.length_c   1.000
_cell.angle_alpha   90.00
_cell.angle_beta   90.00
_cell.angle_gamma   90.00
#
_symmetry.space_group_name_H-M   'P 1'
#
loop_
_entity.id
_entity.type
_entity.pdbx_description
1 polymer ?
#
loop_
_entity_poly.entity_id
_entity_poly.type
_entity_poly.pdbx_seq_one_letter_code
_entity_poly.pdbx_strand_id
1 'polypeptide(L)'
;MESYGELLKKTREAKNGDLDIIAHEISIEKRYLIGLEEEDDSALPGSAYLKGFLRNYAIYLELDPEYVLKLYHNKELQESGVPEGLYEPIHTTRNILPILLPIALLVCIIGIISGLLIVKKYKVTEDNVLLSGSKRSNVFELSDKKFFQRVYKGDQFLVPSDNNNPIVVTVSSTLGTFGLAMPSGTYYVELSEESELDVDGDNVSDMIVYVSDISKTDEARGAEVSVLLRHGALAQASGMSDSDMAEIESVVDVNLKKIQRTLIEDNRAYPFTINASFRDSCLFRDRVDNANSVEGYFAKGDVFTATPHNRIRLWISNSNAVKFSVIANSRSYDLDMGAAGQVQVEDIKWIKDTDGKYKLVVIELD
;
A
#
# COMPACT_ATOMS: atom_id res chain seq x y z
N MET A 1 6.75 -42.60 7.53
CA MET A 1 5.37 -42.57 8.04
C MET A 1 4.47 -42.75 6.85
N GLU A 2 3.30 -43.37 7.02
CA GLU A 2 2.33 -43.53 5.93
C GLU A 2 1.74 -42.16 5.58
N SER A 3 1.77 -41.80 4.30
CA SER A 3 1.17 -40.57 3.76
C SER A 3 -0.34 -40.75 3.61
N TYR A 4 -1.13 -39.74 3.96
CA TYR A 4 -2.58 -39.83 3.82
C TYR A 4 -2.99 -39.76 2.35
N GLY A 5 -2.28 -38.96 1.53
CA GLY A 5 -2.55 -38.86 0.09
C GLY A 5 -2.31 -40.18 -0.63
N GLU A 6 -1.20 -40.87 -0.31
CA GLU A 6 -0.88 -42.18 -0.88
C GLU A 6 -1.91 -43.25 -0.47
N LEU A 7 -2.39 -43.23 0.78
CA LEU A 7 -3.44 -44.12 1.28
C LEU A 7 -4.77 -43.92 0.51
N LEU A 8 -5.19 -42.67 0.31
CA LEU A 8 -6.41 -42.33 -0.44
C LEU A 8 -6.32 -42.81 -1.88
N LYS A 9 -5.21 -42.47 -2.56
CA LYS A 9 -4.96 -42.85 -3.95
C LYS A 9 -4.98 -44.35 -4.15
N LYS A 10 -4.25 -45.09 -3.30
CA LYS A 10 -4.19 -46.56 -3.35
C LYS A 10 -5.56 -47.19 -3.12
N THR A 11 -6.35 -46.64 -2.19
CA THR A 11 -7.70 -47.14 -1.89
C THR A 11 -8.67 -46.87 -3.04
N ARG A 12 -8.61 -45.68 -3.65
CA ARG A 12 -9.38 -45.35 -4.86
C ARG A 12 -9.04 -46.30 -6.01
N GLU A 13 -7.75 -46.48 -6.29
CA GLU A 13 -7.28 -47.35 -7.37
C GLU A 13 -7.66 -48.82 -7.14
N ALA A 14 -7.60 -49.30 -5.89
CA ALA A 14 -8.04 -50.65 -5.53
C ALA A 14 -9.55 -50.86 -5.76
N LYS A 15 -10.35 -49.79 -5.65
CA LYS A 15 -11.79 -49.81 -5.94
C LYS A 15 -12.14 -49.49 -7.41
N ASN A 16 -11.13 -49.31 -8.28
CA ASN A 16 -11.29 -48.85 -9.66
C ASN A 16 -12.13 -47.56 -9.78
N GLY A 17 -12.02 -46.66 -8.79
CA GLY A 17 -12.79 -45.42 -8.74
C GLY A 17 -12.25 -44.36 -9.70
N ASP A 18 -13.13 -43.83 -10.56
CA ASP A 18 -12.82 -42.68 -11.42
C ASP A 18 -13.03 -41.37 -10.65
N LEU A 19 -12.01 -40.51 -10.65
CA LEU A 19 -12.04 -39.23 -9.94
C LEU A 19 -13.17 -38.32 -10.41
N ASP A 20 -13.57 -38.38 -11.69
CA ASP A 20 -14.67 -37.56 -12.21
C ASP A 20 -16.03 -37.99 -11.62
N ILE A 21 -16.23 -39.31 -11.45
CA ILE A 21 -17.46 -39.87 -10.85
C ILE A 21 -17.49 -39.54 -9.35
N ILE A 22 -16.39 -39.81 -8.66
CA ILE A 22 -16.28 -39.56 -7.22
C ILE A 22 -16.51 -38.08 -6.92
N ALA A 23 -15.87 -37.18 -7.67
CA ALA A 23 -16.03 -35.74 -7.56
C ALA A 23 -17.50 -35.30 -7.64
N HIS A 24 -18.25 -35.89 -8.57
CA HIS A 24 -19.67 -35.62 -8.73
C HIS A 24 -20.49 -36.12 -7.52
N GLU A 25 -20.24 -37.35 -7.06
CA GLU A 25 -21.01 -37.98 -5.99
C GLU A 25 -20.82 -37.30 -4.62
N ILE A 26 -19.60 -36.86 -4.30
CA ILE A 26 -19.33 -36.17 -3.03
C ILE A 26 -19.37 -34.64 -3.14
N SER A 27 -19.75 -34.09 -4.30
CA SER A 27 -19.83 -32.65 -4.58
C SER A 27 -18.53 -31.88 -4.27
N ILE A 28 -17.39 -32.49 -4.60
CA ILE A 28 -16.06 -31.88 -4.46
C ILE A 28 -15.41 -31.89 -5.83
N GLU A 29 -14.94 -30.74 -6.31
CA GLU A 29 -14.30 -30.68 -7.64
C GLU A 29 -13.06 -31.58 -7.73
N LYS A 30 -12.88 -32.22 -8.89
CA LYS A 30 -11.78 -33.15 -9.17
C LYS A 30 -10.39 -32.59 -8.81
N ARG A 31 -10.14 -31.31 -9.06
CA ARG A 31 -8.86 -30.65 -8.73
C ARG A 31 -8.51 -30.76 -7.24
N TYR A 32 -9.52 -30.71 -6.36
CA TYR A 32 -9.30 -30.80 -4.92
C TYR A 32 -9.05 -32.25 -4.48
N LEU A 33 -9.69 -33.24 -5.13
CA LEU A 33 -9.39 -34.64 -4.87
C LEU A 33 -7.98 -35.03 -5.30
N ILE A 34 -7.51 -34.49 -6.42
CA ILE A 34 -6.11 -34.61 -6.86
C ILE A 34 -5.19 -33.96 -5.84
N GLY A 35 -5.49 -32.73 -5.39
CA GLY A 35 -4.72 -32.06 -4.35
C GLY A 35 -4.64 -32.85 -3.04
N LEU A 36 -5.71 -33.53 -2.63
CA LEU A 36 -5.70 -34.41 -1.45
C LEU A 36 -4.84 -35.67 -1.65
N GLU A 37 -4.81 -36.26 -2.85
CA GLU A 37 -3.98 -37.42 -3.16
C GLU A 37 -2.49 -37.07 -3.31
N GLU A 38 -2.19 -35.86 -3.78
CA GLU A 38 -0.82 -35.33 -3.94
C GLU A 38 -0.32 -34.59 -2.69
N GLU A 39 -1.17 -34.46 -1.67
CA GLU A 39 -0.94 -33.66 -0.46
C GLU A 39 -0.54 -32.19 -0.74
N ASP A 40 -1.04 -31.64 -1.85
CA ASP A 40 -0.83 -30.25 -2.27
C ASP A 40 -1.87 -29.32 -1.62
N ASP A 41 -1.46 -28.70 -0.52
CA ASP A 41 -2.31 -27.78 0.24
C ASP A 41 -2.59 -26.47 -0.52
N SER A 42 -1.79 -26.14 -1.55
CA SER A 42 -1.95 -24.91 -2.35
C SER A 42 -3.10 -24.99 -3.37
N ALA A 43 -3.45 -26.21 -3.78
CA ALA A 43 -4.57 -26.47 -4.67
C ALA A 43 -5.94 -26.28 -3.99
N LEU A 44 -5.97 -26.16 -2.66
CA LEU A 44 -7.19 -26.11 -1.86
C LEU A 44 -7.57 -24.67 -1.46
N PRO A 45 -8.87 -24.34 -1.34
CA PRO A 45 -9.34 -22.98 -1.03
C PRO A 45 -9.12 -22.54 0.43
N GLY A 46 -8.44 -23.36 1.25
CA GLY A 46 -8.10 -23.09 2.65
C GLY A 46 -8.08 -24.36 3.52
N SER A 47 -7.34 -24.31 4.63
CA SER A 47 -7.14 -25.47 5.54
C SER A 47 -8.42 -25.97 6.23
N ALA A 48 -9.42 -25.09 6.41
CA ALA A 48 -10.74 -25.48 6.92
C ALA A 48 -11.50 -26.39 5.94
N TYR A 49 -11.42 -26.11 4.63
CA TYR A 49 -12.04 -26.91 3.59
C TYR A 49 -11.33 -28.24 3.39
N LEU A 50 -10.00 -28.26 3.51
CA LEU A 50 -9.18 -29.47 3.44
C LEU A 50 -9.70 -30.56 4.38
N LYS A 51 -9.86 -30.24 5.68
CA LYS A 51 -10.33 -31.21 6.69
C LYS A 51 -11.72 -31.77 6.36
N GLY A 52 -12.61 -30.93 5.81
CA GLY A 52 -13.94 -31.34 5.36
C GLY A 52 -13.90 -32.27 4.15
N PHE A 53 -13.12 -31.91 3.12
CA PHE A 53 -12.96 -32.70 1.91
C PHE A 53 -12.28 -34.04 2.18
N LEU A 54 -11.25 -34.02 3.03
CA LEU A 54 -10.52 -35.22 3.46
C LEU A 54 -11.44 -36.20 4.20
N ARG A 55 -12.29 -35.70 5.10
CA ARG A 55 -13.29 -36.53 5.79
C ARG A 55 -14.31 -37.11 4.82
N ASN A 56 -14.89 -36.31 3.94
CA ASN A 56 -15.89 -36.77 2.97
C ASN A 56 -15.32 -37.81 2.02
N TYR A 57 -14.09 -37.60 1.55
CA TYR A 57 -13.42 -38.53 0.64
C TYR A 57 -13.04 -39.84 1.34
N ALA A 58 -12.58 -39.79 2.60
CA ALA A 58 -12.34 -40.99 3.40
C ALA A 58 -13.62 -41.81 3.62
N ILE A 59 -14.75 -41.16 3.95
CA ILE A 59 -16.06 -41.82 4.10
C ILE A 59 -16.45 -42.51 2.79
N TYR A 60 -16.31 -41.83 1.66
CA TYR A 60 -16.61 -42.39 0.35
C TYR A 60 -15.76 -43.62 0.02
N LEU A 61 -14.47 -43.57 0.35
CA LEU A 61 -13.55 -44.68 0.17
C LEU A 61 -13.69 -45.77 1.24
N GLU A 62 -14.64 -45.66 2.17
CA GLU A 62 -14.87 -46.56 3.31
C GLU A 62 -13.63 -46.72 4.21
N LEU A 63 -12.83 -45.65 4.31
CA LEU A 63 -11.72 -45.54 5.25
C LEU A 63 -12.20 -44.93 6.56
N ASP A 64 -11.50 -45.21 7.66
CA ASP A 64 -11.76 -44.54 8.94
C ASP A 64 -11.36 -43.05 8.83
N PRO A 65 -12.32 -42.12 8.88
CA PRO A 65 -12.02 -40.70 8.68
C PRO A 65 -11.16 -40.12 9.79
N GLU A 66 -11.28 -40.62 11.02
CA GLU A 66 -10.49 -40.15 12.15
C GLU A 66 -9.02 -40.61 12.03
N TYR A 67 -8.81 -41.81 11.46
CA TYR A 67 -7.46 -42.28 11.13
C TYR A 67 -6.79 -41.41 10.05
N VAL A 68 -7.51 -41.10 8.96
CA VAL A 68 -6.99 -40.27 7.87
C VAL A 68 -6.70 -38.83 8.36
N LEU A 69 -7.58 -38.25 9.16
CA LEU A 69 -7.37 -36.93 9.77
C LEU A 69 -6.17 -36.91 10.72
N LYS A 70 -5.93 -38.00 11.45
CA LYS A 70 -4.75 -38.15 12.30
C LYS A 70 -3.46 -38.16 11.47
N LEU A 71 -3.45 -38.83 10.30
CA LEU A 71 -2.30 -38.79 9.40
C LEU A 71 -2.03 -37.37 8.89
N TYR A 72 -3.07 -36.64 8.48
CA TYR A 72 -2.97 -35.23 8.12
C TYR A 72 -2.39 -34.37 9.25
N HIS A 73 -2.88 -34.54 10.48
CA HIS A 73 -2.37 -33.76 11.62
C HIS A 73 -0.90 -34.06 11.94
N ASN A 74 -0.46 -35.31 11.75
CA ASN A 74 0.96 -35.65 11.90
C ASN A 74 1.83 -34.98 10.82
N LYS A 75 1.35 -34.86 9.57
CA LYS A 75 2.01 -34.07 8.51
C LYS A 75 2.11 -32.60 8.93
N GLU A 76 0.98 -32.01 9.35
CA GLU A 76 0.91 -30.61 9.78
C GLU A 76 1.89 -30.32 10.92
N LEU A 77 2.04 -31.22 11.91
CA LEU A 77 3.02 -31.08 13.00
C LEU A 77 4.49 -31.24 12.56
N GLN A 78 4.75 -31.96 11.48
CA GLN A 78 6.10 -32.12 10.91
C GLN A 78 6.50 -30.93 10.05
N GLU A 79 5.54 -30.32 9.34
CA GLU A 79 5.75 -29.16 8.46
C GLU A 79 5.64 -27.82 9.20
N SER A 80 4.88 -27.79 10.31
CA SER A 80 4.86 -26.66 11.23
C SER A 80 6.20 -26.57 11.94
N GLY A 81 7.11 -25.74 11.41
CA GLY A 81 8.22 -25.22 12.18
C GLY A 81 7.73 -24.70 13.54
N VAL A 82 8.58 -24.84 14.57
CA VAL A 82 8.29 -24.50 15.97
C VAL A 82 7.35 -23.28 16.08
N PRO A 83 6.19 -23.39 16.77
CA PRO A 83 5.22 -22.31 16.90
C PRO A 83 5.91 -21.00 17.27
N GLU A 84 5.61 -19.92 16.54
CA GLU A 84 6.15 -18.57 16.81
C GLU A 84 5.83 -18.03 18.22
N GLY A 85 4.98 -18.73 18.99
CA GLY A 85 4.65 -18.43 20.38
C GLY A 85 5.36 -19.29 21.45
N LEU A 86 6.19 -20.27 21.09
CA LEU A 86 6.97 -21.07 22.06
C LEU A 86 8.36 -20.49 22.35
N TYR A 87 8.70 -19.36 21.75
CA TYR A 87 9.78 -18.52 22.24
C TYR A 87 9.28 -17.77 23.48
N GLU A 88 9.33 -18.40 24.65
CA GLU A 88 9.55 -17.58 25.85
C GLU A 88 10.88 -16.84 25.60
N PRO A 89 10.92 -15.49 25.60
CA PRO A 89 12.18 -14.80 25.55
C PRO A 89 12.97 -15.29 26.77
N ILE A 90 14.03 -16.05 26.52
CA ILE A 90 14.98 -16.41 27.57
C ILE A 90 15.60 -15.10 28.00
N HIS A 91 15.04 -14.48 29.05
CA HIS A 91 15.70 -13.42 29.80
C HIS A 91 16.85 -14.08 30.55
N THR A 92 17.89 -14.47 29.81
CA THR A 92 19.19 -14.68 30.42
C THR A 92 19.63 -13.30 30.87
N THR A 93 19.57 -13.04 32.17
CA THR A 93 20.35 -11.96 32.78
C THR A 93 21.81 -12.39 32.74
N ARG A 94 22.33 -12.61 31.53
CA ARG A 94 23.74 -12.85 31.33
C ARG A 94 24.40 -11.53 31.63
N ASN A 95 25.04 -11.45 32.79
CA ASN A 95 25.88 -10.34 33.20
C ASN A 95 26.98 -10.16 32.15
N ILE A 96 26.69 -9.41 31.08
CA ILE A 96 27.60 -9.01 30.01
C ILE A 96 28.46 -7.80 30.42
N LEU A 97 28.13 -7.18 31.56
CA LEU A 97 28.88 -6.08 32.16
C LEU A 97 30.39 -6.38 32.35
N PRO A 98 30.81 -7.55 32.87
CA PRO A 98 32.24 -7.90 32.94
C PRO A 98 32.92 -8.15 31.59
N ILE A 99 32.18 -8.34 30.49
CA ILE A 99 32.73 -8.55 29.13
C ILE A 99 32.82 -7.22 28.37
N LEU A 100 31.87 -6.31 28.58
CA LEU A 100 31.82 -5.01 27.91
C LEU A 100 32.92 -4.04 28.40
N LEU A 101 33.26 -4.07 29.69
CA LEU A 101 34.31 -3.22 30.28
C LEU A 101 35.70 -3.40 29.63
N PRO A 102 36.25 -4.61 29.46
CA PRO A 102 37.55 -4.78 28.79
C PRO A 102 37.51 -4.41 27.30
N ILE A 103 36.38 -4.64 26.61
CA ILE A 103 36.22 -4.27 25.20
C ILE A 103 36.20 -2.74 25.04
N ALA A 104 35.46 -2.03 25.88
CA ALA A 104 35.42 -0.56 25.86
C ALA A 104 36.80 0.04 26.15
N LEU A 105 37.56 -0.54 27.09
CA LEU A 105 38.92 -0.10 27.41
C LEU A 105 39.89 -0.35 26.25
N LEU A 106 39.76 -1.47 25.53
CA LEU A 106 40.53 -1.75 24.32
C LEU A 106 40.24 -0.72 23.21
N VAL A 107 38.97 -0.39 22.98
CA VAL A 107 38.56 0.61 21.97
C VAL A 107 39.10 2.01 22.33
N CYS A 108 39.06 2.40 23.61
CA CYS A 108 39.65 3.66 24.07
C CYS A 108 41.17 3.70 23.86
N ILE A 109 41.89 2.60 24.14
CA ILE A 109 43.34 2.52 23.90
C ILE A 109 43.65 2.62 22.41
N ILE A 110 42.90 1.92 21.55
CA ILE A 110 43.04 2.02 20.09
C ILE A 110 42.76 3.45 19.62
N GLY A 111 41.72 4.09 20.16
CA GLY A 111 41.39 5.49 19.90
C GLY A 111 42.54 6.43 20.27
N ILE A 112 43.12 6.28 21.46
CA ILE A 112 44.25 7.11 21.93
C ILE A 112 45.51 6.87 21.09
N ILE A 113 45.81 5.62 20.73
CA ILE A 113 46.94 5.27 19.85
C ILE A 113 46.72 5.86 18.45
N SER A 114 45.51 5.75 17.90
CA SER A 114 45.16 6.34 16.60
C SER A 114 45.25 7.87 16.61
N GLY A 115 44.78 8.51 17.69
CA GLY A 115 44.88 9.94 17.89
C GLY A 115 46.33 10.41 18.00
N LEU A 116 47.17 9.68 18.73
CA LEU A 116 48.61 9.97 18.83
C LEU A 116 49.33 9.77 17.49
N LEU A 117 48.96 8.76 16.70
CA LEU A 117 49.51 8.56 15.35
C LEU A 117 49.08 9.66 14.37
N ILE A 118 47.84 10.14 14.46
CA ILE A 118 47.34 11.27 13.67
C ILE A 118 48.08 12.55 14.05
N VAL A 119 48.22 12.86 15.35
CA VAL A 119 48.95 14.05 15.82
C VAL A 119 50.43 13.99 15.43
N LYS A 120 51.05 12.81 15.44
CA LYS A 120 52.43 12.61 14.98
C LYS A 120 52.60 12.73 13.46
N LYS A 121 51.55 12.47 12.68
CA LYS A 121 51.49 12.73 11.23
C LYS A 121 51.12 14.17 10.86
N TYR A 122 50.61 14.97 11.81
CA TYR A 122 50.14 16.34 11.57
C TYR A 122 51.21 17.44 11.75
N LYS A 123 52.46 17.07 12.05
CA LYS A 123 53.60 17.99 11.96
C LYS A 123 54.38 17.64 10.70
N VAL A 124 54.47 18.60 9.79
CA VAL A 124 54.98 18.53 8.40
C VAL A 124 53.90 18.15 7.39
N THR A 125 53.27 19.17 6.82
CA THR A 125 53.28 19.48 5.37
C THR A 125 52.26 20.61 5.14
N GLU A 126 52.75 21.84 5.04
CA GLU A 126 52.07 22.85 4.22
C GLU A 126 52.20 22.39 2.78
N ASP A 127 51.08 22.10 2.12
CA ASP A 127 50.87 22.42 0.71
C ASP A 127 49.41 22.19 0.31
N ASN A 128 48.76 23.32 0.07
CA ASN A 128 47.80 23.62 -0.99
C ASN A 128 46.91 22.52 -1.63
N VAL A 129 45.59 22.76 -1.49
CA VAL A 129 44.58 22.83 -2.58
C VAL A 129 44.12 21.49 -3.21
N LEU A 130 42.89 21.04 -2.89
CA LEU A 130 41.69 21.01 -3.77
C LEU A 130 40.57 20.08 -3.25
N LEU A 131 39.43 20.72 -2.95
CA LEU A 131 38.05 20.34 -3.29
C LEU A 131 37.48 18.99 -2.84
N SER A 132 36.64 19.11 -1.82
CA SER A 132 35.34 18.44 -1.64
C SER A 132 34.80 17.76 -2.92
N GLY A 133 34.54 16.45 -2.82
CA GLY A 133 33.78 15.71 -3.83
C GLY A 133 32.33 16.19 -3.86
N SER A 134 32.05 17.23 -4.64
CA SER A 134 30.71 17.60 -5.05
C SER A 134 30.13 16.48 -5.92
N LYS A 135 29.07 15.84 -5.43
CA LYS A 135 28.20 14.95 -6.20
C LYS A 135 27.70 15.77 -7.40
N ARG A 136 28.03 15.36 -8.63
CA ARG A 136 27.66 16.08 -9.85
C ARG A 136 26.15 16.25 -9.91
N SER A 137 25.68 17.50 -9.91
CA SER A 137 24.29 17.84 -10.24
C SER A 137 24.03 17.52 -11.71
N ASN A 138 22.90 16.88 -11.99
CA ASN A 138 22.47 16.62 -13.36
C ASN A 138 21.66 17.81 -13.87
N VAL A 139 21.85 18.13 -15.15
CA VAL A 139 21.10 19.18 -15.84
C VAL A 139 20.14 18.48 -16.81
N PHE A 140 18.85 18.74 -16.66
CA PHE A 140 17.77 18.17 -17.45
C PHE A 140 17.17 19.26 -18.35
N GLU A 141 17.21 19.06 -19.67
CA GLU A 141 16.52 19.91 -20.62
C GLU A 141 15.04 19.51 -20.68
N LEU A 142 14.15 20.41 -20.28
CA LEU A 142 12.71 20.17 -20.36
C LEU A 142 12.24 20.41 -21.80
N SER A 143 11.45 19.46 -22.30
CA SER A 143 10.81 19.51 -23.61
C SER A 143 9.28 19.54 -23.43
N ASP A 144 8.54 19.66 -24.52
CA ASP A 144 7.07 19.62 -24.54
C ASP A 144 6.47 18.26 -24.14
N LYS A 145 7.33 17.25 -23.92
CA LYS A 145 6.95 15.94 -23.40
C LYS A 145 7.01 15.92 -21.88
N LYS A 146 6.06 15.22 -21.26
CA LYS A 146 6.03 14.95 -19.81
C LYS A 146 7.36 14.31 -19.38
N PHE A 147 8.12 15.02 -18.55
CA PHE A 147 9.31 14.51 -17.90
C PHE A 147 8.88 13.75 -16.65
N PHE A 148 9.34 12.50 -16.49
CA PHE A 148 9.04 11.67 -15.33
C PHE A 148 10.30 10.95 -14.87
N GLN A 149 10.93 11.45 -13.81
CA GLN A 149 12.14 10.84 -13.27
C GLN A 149 12.35 11.24 -11.80
N ARG A 150 13.15 10.43 -11.11
CA ARG A 150 13.68 10.76 -9.79
C ARG A 150 14.82 11.77 -9.88
N VAL A 151 14.68 12.86 -9.13
CA VAL A 151 15.62 13.97 -9.06
C VAL A 151 16.17 14.15 -7.65
N TYR A 152 17.35 14.75 -7.56
CA TYR A 152 18.08 14.96 -6.32
C TYR A 152 18.35 16.44 -6.10
N LYS A 153 18.60 16.80 -4.85
CA LYS A 153 19.03 18.16 -4.50
C LYS A 153 20.26 18.59 -5.30
N GLY A 154 20.16 19.77 -5.89
CA GLY A 154 21.18 20.36 -6.75
C GLY A 154 20.99 20.06 -8.24
N ASP A 155 20.11 19.12 -8.63
CA ASP A 155 19.75 18.92 -10.03
C ASP A 155 19.07 20.18 -10.59
N GLN A 156 19.26 20.43 -11.88
CA GLN A 156 18.79 21.64 -12.55
C GLN A 156 17.90 21.27 -13.73
N PHE A 157 16.80 22.00 -13.90
CA PHE A 157 15.94 21.94 -15.06
C PHE A 157 16.14 23.20 -15.92
N LEU A 158 16.33 23.00 -17.22
CA LEU A 158 16.40 24.09 -18.19
C LEU A 158 15.02 24.23 -18.84
N VAL A 159 14.36 25.34 -18.57
CA VAL A 159 13.06 25.68 -19.15
C VAL A 159 13.30 26.56 -20.38
N PRO A 160 12.87 26.14 -21.59
CA PRO A 160 12.95 26.98 -22.77
C PRO A 160 12.03 28.21 -22.61
N SER A 161 12.56 29.40 -22.90
CA SER A 161 11.84 30.68 -22.85
C SER A 161 11.98 31.41 -24.19
N ASP A 162 10.97 32.18 -24.58
CA ASP A 162 10.86 32.88 -25.87
C ASP A 162 12.00 33.89 -26.12
N ASN A 163 12.67 34.36 -25.06
CA ASN A 163 13.78 35.31 -25.12
C ASN A 163 15.16 34.67 -25.39
N ASN A 164 15.20 33.42 -25.87
CA ASN A 164 16.40 32.71 -26.32
C ASN A 164 17.47 32.47 -25.21
N ASN A 165 17.08 32.58 -23.93
CA ASN A 165 17.90 32.24 -22.78
C ASN A 165 17.09 31.31 -21.85
N PRO A 166 17.53 30.05 -21.63
CA PRO A 166 16.76 29.10 -20.84
C PRO A 166 16.77 29.51 -19.36
N ILE A 167 15.61 29.37 -18.70
CA ILE A 167 15.49 29.65 -17.27
C ILE A 167 15.95 28.41 -16.50
N VAL A 168 16.92 28.61 -15.61
CA VAL A 168 17.47 27.54 -14.77
C VAL A 168 16.66 27.42 -13.50
N VAL A 169 15.98 26.29 -13.34
CA VAL A 169 15.25 25.93 -12.11
C VAL A 169 16.07 24.89 -11.35
N THR A 170 16.48 25.16 -10.12
CA THR A 170 17.33 24.25 -9.34
C THR A 170 16.54 23.55 -8.24
N VAL A 171 16.70 22.25 -8.07
CA VAL A 171 16.10 21.50 -6.96
C VAL A 171 16.78 21.89 -5.65
N SER A 172 16.05 22.57 -4.76
CA SER A 172 16.56 23.09 -3.50
C SER A 172 16.38 22.12 -2.33
N SER A 173 15.28 21.36 -2.30
CA SER A 173 14.95 20.40 -1.23
C SER A 173 14.23 19.16 -1.79
N THR A 174 14.58 17.99 -1.25
CA THR A 174 13.91 16.70 -1.55
C THR A 174 13.52 15.95 -0.27
N LEU A 175 13.42 16.64 0.87
CA LEU A 175 13.08 16.05 2.17
C LEU A 175 11.71 16.57 2.66
N GLY A 176 10.71 15.69 2.69
CA GLY A 176 9.35 15.99 3.16
C GLY A 176 8.52 16.81 2.19
N THR A 177 9.08 17.92 1.67
CA THR A 177 8.50 18.77 0.63
C THR A 177 9.50 18.97 -0.50
N PHE A 178 8.99 19.05 -1.74
CA PHE A 178 9.82 19.22 -2.92
C PHE A 178 10.04 20.72 -3.16
N GLY A 179 11.29 21.16 -3.06
CA GLY A 179 11.66 22.56 -3.21
C GLY A 179 12.31 22.85 -4.56
N LEU A 180 11.82 23.90 -5.24
CA LEU A 180 12.37 24.42 -6.50
C LEU A 180 12.81 25.86 -6.31
N ALA A 181 14.10 26.13 -6.52
CA ALA A 181 14.66 27.48 -6.57
C ALA A 181 14.62 27.99 -8.01
N MET A 182 13.82 29.03 -8.22
CA MET A 182 13.64 29.76 -9.46
C MET A 182 14.16 31.20 -9.29
N PRO A 183 14.37 31.95 -10.37
CA PRO A 183 14.71 33.37 -10.28
C PRO A 183 13.67 34.20 -9.50
N SER A 184 12.39 33.81 -9.58
CA SER A 184 11.25 34.44 -8.89
C SER A 184 11.18 34.12 -7.38
N GLY A 185 11.84 33.06 -6.92
CA GLY A 185 11.82 32.63 -5.52
C GLY A 185 11.97 31.13 -5.34
N THR A 186 11.85 30.66 -4.10
CA THR A 186 11.80 29.21 -3.80
C THR A 186 10.36 28.78 -3.60
N TYR A 187 9.92 27.83 -4.40
CA TYR A 187 8.57 27.24 -4.35
C TYR A 187 8.65 25.85 -3.74
N TYR A 188 7.62 25.48 -2.98
CA TYR A 188 7.52 24.17 -2.35
C TYR A 188 6.24 23.49 -2.84
N VAL A 189 6.36 22.22 -3.22
CA VAL A 189 5.26 21.36 -3.65
C VAL A 189 5.17 20.16 -2.70
N GLU A 190 3.98 19.85 -2.21
CA GLU A 190 3.75 18.72 -1.31
C GLU A 190 3.59 17.38 -2.06
N LEU A 191 3.68 16.28 -1.31
CA LEU A 191 3.49 14.94 -1.86
C LEU A 191 2.05 14.79 -2.40
N SER A 192 1.93 14.25 -3.62
CA SER A 192 0.65 14.08 -4.33
C SER A 192 -0.07 15.38 -4.66
N GLU A 193 0.63 16.51 -4.61
CA GLU A 193 0.16 17.80 -5.08
C GLU A 193 0.62 18.05 -6.52
N GLU A 194 -0.27 18.61 -7.33
CA GLU A 194 0.05 19.19 -8.63
C GLU A 194 0.07 20.71 -8.48
N SER A 195 1.20 21.33 -8.81
CA SER A 195 1.42 22.75 -8.65
C SER A 195 1.76 23.38 -9.99
N GLU A 196 1.03 24.42 -10.34
CA GLU A 196 1.32 25.27 -11.48
C GLU A 196 2.27 26.38 -11.05
N LEU A 197 3.41 26.50 -11.74
CA LEU A 197 4.51 27.38 -11.39
C LEU A 197 4.76 28.35 -12.54
N ASP A 198 4.78 29.62 -12.17
CA ASP A 198 5.25 30.73 -13.00
C ASP A 198 6.77 30.85 -12.82
N VAL A 199 7.49 30.56 -13.90
CA VAL A 199 8.95 30.42 -13.87
C VAL A 199 9.64 31.75 -14.17
N ASP A 200 9.02 32.61 -14.98
CA ASP A 200 9.60 33.87 -15.46
C ASP A 200 9.06 35.13 -14.76
N GLY A 201 7.99 34.98 -13.97
CA GLY A 201 7.39 36.03 -13.15
C GLY A 201 6.42 36.94 -13.92
N ASP A 202 5.92 36.51 -15.08
CA ASP A 202 4.95 37.24 -15.89
C ASP A 202 3.49 37.07 -15.43
N ASN A 203 3.27 36.32 -14.34
CA ASN A 203 1.99 35.96 -13.75
C ASN A 203 1.17 34.97 -14.60
N VAL A 204 1.83 34.22 -15.49
CA VAL A 204 1.31 33.09 -16.25
C VAL A 204 2.06 31.82 -15.86
N SER A 205 1.33 30.77 -15.47
CA SER A 205 1.98 29.49 -15.17
C SER A 205 2.57 28.86 -16.43
N ASP A 206 3.86 28.56 -16.43
CA ASP A 206 4.59 27.95 -17.56
C ASP A 206 4.86 26.46 -17.35
N MET A 207 4.93 26.04 -16.08
CA MET A 207 5.36 24.71 -15.69
C MET A 207 4.35 24.08 -14.74
N ILE A 208 4.03 22.81 -14.96
CA ILE A 208 3.23 22.00 -14.04
C ILE A 208 4.15 20.95 -13.42
N VAL A 209 4.18 20.89 -12.09
CA VAL A 209 4.99 19.96 -11.32
C VAL A 209 4.11 19.12 -10.43
N TYR A 210 4.26 17.80 -10.53
CA TYR A 210 3.58 16.84 -9.67
C TYR A 210 4.60 15.95 -8.95
N VAL A 211 4.43 15.78 -7.64
CA VAL A 211 5.32 14.96 -6.80
C VAL A 211 4.65 13.61 -6.51
N SER A 212 5.16 12.53 -7.12
CA SER A 212 4.62 11.17 -6.91
C SER A 212 5.15 10.52 -5.64
N ASP A 213 6.43 10.74 -5.33
CA ASP A 213 7.10 10.16 -4.16
C ASP A 213 8.19 11.11 -3.63
N ILE A 214 8.25 11.25 -2.30
CA ILE A 214 9.29 12.02 -1.61
C ILE A 214 9.55 11.42 -0.23
N SER A 215 10.82 11.29 0.13
CA SER A 215 11.18 10.75 1.44
C SER A 215 11.00 11.79 2.54
N LYS A 216 10.35 11.40 3.64
CA LYS A 216 10.23 12.24 4.86
C LYS A 216 11.42 12.11 5.80
N THR A 217 12.31 11.13 5.58
CA THR A 217 13.36 10.75 6.54
C THR A 217 14.77 10.88 6.01
N ASP A 218 14.96 10.85 4.69
CA ASP A 218 16.29 10.85 4.08
C ASP A 218 16.31 11.65 2.77
N GLU A 219 17.04 12.77 2.77
CA GLU A 219 17.20 13.66 1.62
C GLU A 219 17.93 12.96 0.46
N ALA A 220 18.78 11.95 0.74
CA ALA A 220 19.56 11.26 -0.27
C ALA A 220 18.73 10.35 -1.19
N ARG A 221 17.51 10.00 -0.80
CA ARG A 221 16.59 9.19 -1.63
C ARG A 221 15.98 9.96 -2.80
N GLY A 222 16.08 11.30 -2.79
CA GLY A 222 15.51 12.16 -3.83
C GLY A 222 13.98 12.17 -3.84
N ALA A 223 13.42 12.86 -4.83
CA ALA A 223 11.98 12.92 -5.07
C ALA A 223 11.68 12.44 -6.50
N GLU A 224 10.63 11.67 -6.67
CA GLU A 224 10.11 11.32 -8.00
C GLU A 224 9.08 12.37 -8.41
N VAL A 225 9.35 13.00 -9.56
CA VAL A 225 8.57 14.14 -10.03
C VAL A 225 8.18 13.97 -11.48
N SER A 226 6.98 14.46 -11.78
CA SER A 226 6.49 14.67 -13.12
C SER A 226 6.51 16.17 -13.42
N VAL A 227 7.21 16.59 -14.47
CA VAL A 227 7.27 17.99 -14.91
C VAL A 227 6.75 18.09 -16.35
N LEU A 228 5.86 19.06 -16.60
CA LEU A 228 5.30 19.32 -17.93
C LEU A 228 5.29 20.82 -18.21
N LEU A 229 5.69 21.22 -19.41
CA LEU A 229 5.56 22.62 -19.88
C LEU A 229 4.16 22.86 -20.44
N ARG A 230 3.57 24.01 -20.12
CA ARG A 230 2.20 24.35 -20.53
C ARG A 230 2.04 24.50 -22.05
N HIS A 231 3.04 25.03 -22.74
CA HIS A 231 3.05 25.11 -24.21
C HIS A 231 2.96 23.72 -24.87
N GLY A 232 3.59 22.68 -24.29
CA GLY A 232 3.48 21.30 -24.75
C GLY A 232 2.13 20.64 -24.46
N ALA A 233 1.46 21.03 -23.37
CA ALA A 233 0.11 20.56 -23.03
C ALA A 233 -0.94 21.06 -24.04
N LEU A 234 -0.79 22.29 -24.55
CA LEU A 234 -1.63 22.86 -25.61
C LEU A 234 -1.38 22.22 -26.98
N ALA A 235 -0.12 21.86 -27.29
CA ALA A 235 0.23 21.17 -28.54
C ALA A 235 -0.33 19.74 -28.63
N GLN A 236 -0.45 19.03 -27.50
CA GLN A 236 -1.14 17.73 -27.45
C GLN A 236 -2.66 17.85 -27.61
N ALA A 237 -3.24 19.01 -27.28
CA ALA A 237 -4.66 19.29 -27.50
C ALA A 237 -4.98 19.75 -28.94
N SER A 238 -3.99 20.23 -29.70
CA SER A 238 -4.19 20.82 -31.04
C SER A 238 -3.71 19.93 -32.21
N GLY A 239 -3.30 18.69 -31.93
CA GLY A 239 -2.87 17.70 -32.92
C GLY A 239 -3.97 16.80 -33.50
N MET A 240 -5.25 17.05 -33.24
CA MET A 240 -6.38 16.32 -33.85
C MET A 240 -7.01 17.17 -34.95
N SER A 241 -6.73 16.80 -36.20
CA SER A 241 -7.30 17.43 -37.40
C SER A 241 -8.79 17.12 -37.59
N ASP A 242 -9.63 18.10 -37.27
CA ASP A 242 -10.73 18.72 -38.05
C ASP A 242 -11.64 17.95 -39.04
N SER A 243 -11.73 16.62 -39.02
CA SER A 243 -12.58 15.92 -40.02
C SER A 243 -13.61 14.93 -39.50
N ASP A 244 -14.00 14.96 -38.21
CA ASP A 244 -15.20 14.28 -37.73
C ASP A 244 -15.86 15.07 -36.58
N MET A 245 -16.31 16.28 -36.89
CA MET A 245 -17.25 17.02 -36.03
C MET A 245 -18.66 16.41 -36.18
N ALA A 246 -18.93 15.39 -35.37
CA ALA A 246 -20.28 15.10 -34.90
C ALA A 246 -20.28 15.30 -33.37
N GLU A 247 -20.80 16.45 -32.95
CA GLU A 247 -21.37 16.75 -31.62
C GLU A 247 -20.64 16.11 -30.42
N ILE A 248 -19.59 16.78 -29.93
CA ILE A 248 -18.96 16.42 -28.66
C ILE A 248 -19.80 17.04 -27.54
N GLU A 249 -20.67 16.23 -26.94
CA GLU A 249 -21.15 16.48 -25.57
C GLU A 249 -19.93 16.65 -24.66
N SER A 250 -20.02 17.66 -23.79
CA SER A 250 -19.10 17.89 -22.68
C SER A 250 -18.66 16.57 -22.05
N VAL A 251 -17.35 16.34 -21.95
CA VAL A 251 -16.79 15.23 -21.18
C VAL A 251 -17.04 15.51 -19.70
N VAL A 252 -18.28 15.28 -19.30
CA VAL A 252 -18.73 14.96 -17.95
C VAL A 252 -18.15 13.59 -17.64
N ASP A 253 -17.53 13.50 -16.47
CA ASP A 253 -17.19 12.32 -15.70
C ASP A 253 -16.85 11.05 -16.49
N VAL A 254 -15.58 10.63 -16.35
CA VAL A 254 -15.21 9.23 -16.53
C VAL A 254 -16.09 8.39 -15.59
N ASN A 255 -17.19 7.89 -16.16
CA ASN A 255 -18.16 7.03 -15.52
C ASN A 255 -17.56 5.62 -15.41
N LEU A 256 -16.59 5.48 -14.49
CA LEU A 256 -16.63 4.29 -13.65
C LEU A 256 -17.86 4.50 -12.80
N LYS A 257 -18.94 3.77 -13.10
CA LYS A 257 -20.18 3.78 -12.32
C LYS A 257 -19.96 3.09 -10.98
N LYS A 258 -18.97 3.57 -10.22
CA LYS A 258 -18.79 3.29 -8.83
C LYS A 258 -19.89 4.04 -8.13
N ILE A 259 -20.74 3.34 -7.37
CA ILE A 259 -21.88 3.97 -6.70
C ILE A 259 -21.29 4.89 -5.62
N GLN A 260 -21.18 6.17 -5.97
CA GLN A 260 -20.68 7.22 -5.10
C GLN A 260 -21.86 7.94 -4.49
N ARG A 261 -22.04 7.79 -3.18
CA ARG A 261 -23.06 8.50 -2.42
C ARG A 261 -22.40 9.65 -1.65
N THR A 262 -22.72 10.88 -2.02
CA THR A 262 -22.30 12.08 -1.27
C THR A 262 -23.19 12.26 -0.04
N LEU A 263 -22.59 12.37 1.14
CA LEU A 263 -23.31 12.56 2.41
C LEU A 263 -23.42 14.05 2.78
N ILE A 264 -22.30 14.77 2.71
CA ILE A 264 -22.21 16.18 3.10
C ILE A 264 -21.14 16.88 2.27
N GLU A 265 -21.35 18.17 2.03
CA GLU A 265 -20.36 19.08 1.44
C GLU A 265 -20.02 20.17 2.46
N ASP A 266 -18.74 20.48 2.62
CA ASP A 266 -18.24 21.49 3.55
C ASP A 266 -16.99 22.20 2.97
N ASN A 267 -16.58 23.32 3.57
CA ASN A 267 -15.41 24.08 3.12
C ASN A 267 -14.08 23.51 3.62
N ARG A 268 -14.11 22.52 4.53
CA ARG A 268 -12.91 21.85 5.06
C ARG A 268 -13.19 20.38 5.34
N ALA A 269 -12.18 19.53 5.18
CA ALA A 269 -12.19 18.18 5.71
C ALA A 269 -11.97 18.20 7.23
N TYR A 270 -12.69 17.35 7.96
CA TYR A 270 -12.56 17.21 9.41
C TYR A 270 -12.86 15.76 9.83
N PRO A 271 -12.41 15.36 11.04
CA PRO A 271 -12.67 14.02 11.54
C PRO A 271 -14.18 13.75 11.68
N PHE A 272 -14.62 12.60 11.21
CA PHE A 272 -16.00 12.16 11.31
C PHE A 272 -16.08 10.87 12.13
N THR A 273 -17.23 10.60 12.72
CA THR A 273 -17.42 9.40 13.54
C THR A 273 -18.33 8.43 12.81
N ILE A 274 -18.02 7.15 12.91
CA ILE A 274 -18.82 6.07 12.34
C ILE A 274 -19.25 5.18 13.48
N ASN A 275 -20.55 4.89 13.50
CA ASN A 275 -21.15 3.92 14.39
C ASN A 275 -21.73 2.80 13.55
N ALA A 276 -21.29 1.57 13.83
CA ALA A 276 -21.83 0.36 13.25
C ALA A 276 -22.50 -0.45 14.36
N SER A 277 -23.75 -0.85 14.15
CA SER A 277 -24.48 -1.73 15.07
C SER A 277 -24.79 -3.06 14.39
N PHE A 278 -24.36 -4.15 15.02
CA PHE A 278 -24.44 -5.48 14.44
C PHE A 278 -25.75 -6.15 14.85
N ARG A 279 -26.58 -6.49 13.87
CA ARG A 279 -27.87 -7.18 14.01
C ARG A 279 -27.75 -8.69 13.96
N ASP A 280 -26.70 -9.17 13.29
CA ASP A 280 -26.34 -10.57 13.19
C ASP A 280 -24.81 -10.70 13.21
N SER A 281 -24.31 -11.93 13.25
CA SER A 281 -22.88 -12.17 13.28
C SER A 281 -22.26 -11.95 11.91
N CYS A 282 -21.18 -11.19 11.86
CA CYS A 282 -20.40 -11.02 10.63
C CYS A 282 -18.93 -10.79 10.93
N LEU A 283 -18.09 -11.25 10.01
CA LEU A 283 -16.70 -10.84 9.93
C LEU A 283 -16.64 -9.40 9.41
N PHE A 284 -15.95 -8.55 10.16
CA PHE A 284 -15.81 -7.14 9.90
C PHE A 284 -14.33 -6.76 10.00
N ARG A 285 -13.83 -6.08 8.98
CA ARG A 285 -12.46 -5.57 8.98
C ARG A 285 -12.50 -4.08 8.69
N ASP A 286 -11.72 -3.32 9.45
CA ASP A 286 -11.61 -1.88 9.30
C ASP A 286 -10.16 -1.47 9.06
N ARG A 287 -10.00 -0.38 8.32
CA ARG A 287 -8.73 0.33 8.17
C ARG A 287 -9.01 1.81 8.29
N VAL A 288 -8.67 2.37 9.44
CA VAL A 288 -8.76 3.80 9.71
C VAL A 288 -7.52 4.51 9.16
N ASP A 289 -7.72 5.51 8.31
CA ASP A 289 -6.67 6.33 7.70
C ASP A 289 -5.54 5.49 7.06
N ASN A 290 -4.31 5.58 7.59
CA ASN A 290 -3.14 4.83 7.14
C ASN A 290 -2.67 3.77 8.15
N ALA A 291 -3.55 3.39 9.09
CA ALA A 291 -3.25 2.34 10.06
C ALA A 291 -3.28 0.94 9.40
N ASN A 292 -2.73 -0.05 10.10
CA ASN A 292 -2.90 -1.45 9.72
C ASN A 292 -4.38 -1.82 9.82
N SER A 293 -4.84 -2.66 8.90
CA SER A 293 -6.22 -3.16 8.97
C SER A 293 -6.38 -4.12 10.13
N VAL A 294 -7.44 -3.94 10.90
CA VAL A 294 -7.82 -4.80 12.01
C VAL A 294 -9.03 -5.62 11.58
N GLU A 295 -8.99 -6.92 11.83
CA GLU A 295 -10.09 -7.84 11.55
C GLU A 295 -10.69 -8.31 12.86
N GLY A 296 -12.02 -8.29 12.94
CA GLY A 296 -12.78 -8.69 14.11
C GLY A 296 -14.04 -9.45 13.72
N TYR A 297 -14.43 -10.38 14.58
CA TYR A 297 -15.72 -11.04 14.48
C TYR A 297 -16.67 -10.35 15.45
N PHE A 298 -17.80 -9.85 14.93
CA PHE A 298 -18.81 -9.16 15.72
C PHE A 298 -20.08 -9.98 15.73
N ALA A 299 -20.67 -10.15 16.91
CA ALA A 299 -21.92 -10.86 17.12
C ALA A 299 -23.10 -9.89 17.18
N LYS A 300 -24.32 -10.44 17.21
CA LYS A 300 -25.55 -9.66 17.38
C LYS A 300 -25.53 -8.86 18.68
N GLY A 301 -25.72 -7.56 18.57
CA GLY A 301 -25.77 -6.61 19.69
C GLY A 301 -24.45 -5.87 19.91
N ASP A 302 -23.36 -6.28 19.25
CA ASP A 302 -22.10 -5.56 19.33
C ASP A 302 -22.19 -4.22 18.60
N VAL A 303 -21.34 -3.28 19.02
CA VAL A 303 -21.23 -1.95 18.42
C VAL A 303 -19.77 -1.66 18.13
N PHE A 304 -19.51 -1.12 16.95
CA PHE A 304 -18.21 -0.60 16.55
C PHE A 304 -18.30 0.91 16.37
N THR A 305 -17.34 1.64 16.95
CA THR A 305 -17.23 3.08 16.79
C THR A 305 -15.81 3.44 16.40
N ALA A 306 -15.66 4.23 15.35
CA ALA A 306 -14.36 4.74 14.90
C ALA A 306 -14.45 6.22 14.51
N THR A 307 -13.36 6.96 14.70
CA THR A 307 -13.26 8.38 14.34
C THR A 307 -12.07 8.62 13.41
N PRO A 308 -12.19 8.31 12.11
CA PRO A 308 -11.18 8.62 11.10
C PRO A 308 -10.96 10.13 10.92
N HIS A 309 -9.72 10.53 10.58
CA HIS A 309 -9.41 11.92 10.25
C HIS A 309 -9.71 12.25 8.78
N ASN A 310 -9.46 11.31 7.87
CA ASN A 310 -9.57 11.55 6.44
C ASN A 310 -10.34 10.44 5.71
N ARG A 311 -10.08 9.18 6.06
CA ARG A 311 -10.71 8.03 5.41
C ARG A 311 -10.88 6.84 6.34
N ILE A 312 -11.85 6.00 6.04
CA ILE A 312 -11.91 4.64 6.54
C ILE A 312 -12.22 3.70 5.37
N ARG A 313 -11.66 2.49 5.41
CA ARG A 313 -12.10 1.40 4.55
C ARG A 313 -12.65 0.27 5.39
N LEU A 314 -13.80 -0.23 4.98
CA LEU A 314 -14.55 -1.26 5.68
C LEU A 314 -14.74 -2.46 4.74
N TRP A 315 -14.50 -3.66 5.27
CA TRP A 315 -14.82 -4.91 4.60
C TRP A 315 -15.83 -5.65 5.46
N ILE A 316 -16.96 -5.99 4.87
CA ILE A 316 -18.10 -6.55 5.58
C ILE A 316 -18.50 -7.84 4.87
N SER A 317 -18.48 -8.96 5.59
CA SER A 317 -18.85 -10.27 5.03
C SER A 317 -20.36 -10.46 4.82
N ASN A 318 -21.19 -9.74 5.58
CA ASN A 318 -22.65 -9.77 5.43
C ASN A 318 -23.20 -8.37 5.69
N SER A 319 -23.45 -7.63 4.63
CA SER A 319 -23.73 -6.21 4.70
C SER A 319 -25.08 -5.89 5.37
N ASN A 320 -26.12 -6.71 5.15
CA ASN A 320 -27.41 -6.57 5.85
C ASN A 320 -27.35 -6.86 7.37
N ALA A 321 -26.30 -7.53 7.84
CA ALA A 321 -26.11 -7.79 9.27
C ALA A 321 -25.68 -6.53 10.04
N VAL A 322 -25.30 -5.45 9.37
CA VAL A 322 -24.74 -4.25 10.01
C VAL A 322 -25.54 -3.02 9.62
N LYS A 323 -25.91 -2.20 10.60
CA LYS A 323 -26.45 -0.86 10.36
C LYS A 323 -25.39 0.17 10.64
N PHE A 324 -25.07 1.00 9.64
CA PHE A 324 -24.10 2.08 9.75
C PHE A 324 -24.75 3.45 9.88
N SER A 325 -24.13 4.29 10.69
CA SER A 325 -24.44 5.70 10.84
C SER A 325 -23.12 6.47 10.83
N VAL A 326 -23.03 7.46 9.94
CA VAL A 326 -21.91 8.38 9.84
C VAL A 326 -22.34 9.70 10.46
N ILE A 327 -21.60 10.17 11.46
CA ILE A 327 -21.83 11.44 12.14
C ILE A 327 -20.78 12.44 11.66
N ALA A 328 -21.24 13.47 10.97
CA ALA A 328 -20.42 14.57 10.47
C ALA A 328 -21.16 15.90 10.70
N ASN A 329 -20.46 16.92 11.22
CA ASN A 329 -21.04 18.24 11.56
C ASN A 329 -22.34 18.16 12.38
N SER A 330 -22.35 17.29 13.41
CA SER A 330 -23.50 17.05 14.29
C SER A 330 -24.78 16.52 13.58
N ARG A 331 -24.66 16.05 12.33
CA ARG A 331 -25.72 15.37 11.59
C ARG A 331 -25.37 13.89 11.46
N SER A 332 -26.37 13.03 11.62
CA SER A 332 -26.26 11.58 11.43
C SER A 332 -26.78 11.19 10.05
N TYR A 333 -26.00 10.42 9.32
CA TYR A 333 -26.31 9.88 8.01
C TYR A 333 -26.36 8.36 8.11
N ASP A 334 -27.56 7.78 8.02
CA ASP A 334 -27.73 6.33 8.03
C ASP A 334 -27.41 5.78 6.63
N LEU A 335 -26.58 4.74 6.59
CA LEU A 335 -26.18 4.06 5.35
C LEU A 335 -26.79 2.67 5.31
N ASP A 336 -27.40 2.34 4.17
CA ASP A 336 -27.93 1.01 3.87
C ASP A 336 -26.86 0.25 3.08
N MET A 337 -26.35 -0.84 3.66
CA MET A 337 -25.19 -1.59 3.11
C MET A 337 -25.59 -2.67 2.09
N GLY A 338 -26.83 -2.72 1.65
CA GLY A 338 -27.26 -3.68 0.62
C GLY A 338 -27.91 -4.97 1.16
N ALA A 339 -27.82 -6.05 0.37
CA ALA A 339 -28.67 -7.23 0.54
C ALA A 339 -28.12 -8.27 1.54
N ALA A 340 -28.98 -9.17 2.00
CA ALA A 340 -28.57 -10.24 2.91
C ALA A 340 -27.54 -11.19 2.26
N GLY A 341 -26.42 -11.41 2.93
CA GLY A 341 -25.34 -12.28 2.45
C GLY A 341 -24.42 -11.64 1.41
N GLN A 342 -24.61 -10.36 1.09
CA GLN A 342 -23.69 -9.62 0.22
C GLN A 342 -22.42 -9.26 0.99
N VAL A 343 -21.27 -9.61 0.41
CA VAL A 343 -19.96 -9.12 0.86
C VAL A 343 -19.75 -7.77 0.22
N GLN A 344 -19.42 -6.76 1.01
CA GLN A 344 -19.26 -5.40 0.52
C GLN A 344 -17.99 -4.77 1.08
N VAL A 345 -17.33 -3.97 0.24
CA VAL A 345 -16.21 -3.14 0.65
C VAL A 345 -16.58 -1.68 0.41
N GLU A 346 -16.49 -0.87 1.45
CA GLU A 346 -16.80 0.56 1.36
C GLU A 346 -15.58 1.40 1.75
N ASP A 347 -15.36 2.47 0.98
CA ASP A 347 -14.38 3.52 1.29
C ASP A 347 -15.16 4.80 1.61
N ILE A 348 -15.10 5.26 2.85
CA ILE A 348 -15.72 6.51 3.28
C ILE A 348 -14.59 7.51 3.47
N LYS A 349 -14.58 8.58 2.66
CA LYS A 349 -13.49 9.55 2.68
C LYS A 349 -13.92 10.95 2.28
N TRP A 350 -13.14 11.94 2.68
CA TRP A 350 -13.23 13.27 2.11
C TRP A 350 -12.58 13.30 0.72
N ILE A 351 -13.27 13.89 -0.25
CA ILE A 351 -12.72 14.26 -1.55
C ILE A 351 -12.84 15.77 -1.73
N LYS A 352 -11.86 16.38 -2.40
CA LYS A 352 -11.92 17.79 -2.77
C LYS A 352 -12.49 17.88 -4.19
N ASP A 353 -13.55 18.65 -4.36
CA ASP A 353 -14.20 18.88 -5.65
C ASP A 353 -13.46 19.96 -6.45
N THR A 354 -13.75 20.07 -7.75
CA THR A 354 -13.16 21.09 -8.65
C THR A 354 -13.43 22.51 -8.18
N ASP A 355 -14.54 22.72 -7.47
CA ASP A 355 -14.94 23.99 -6.87
C ASP A 355 -14.19 24.33 -5.56
N GLY A 356 -13.25 23.48 -5.13
CA GLY A 356 -12.46 23.66 -3.91
C GLY A 356 -13.20 23.30 -2.61
N LYS A 357 -14.47 22.86 -2.68
CA LYS A 357 -15.24 22.33 -1.55
C LYS A 357 -14.88 20.87 -1.27
N TYR A 358 -15.00 20.46 -0.02
CA TYR A 358 -14.79 19.08 0.41
C TYR A 358 -16.13 18.34 0.49
N LYS A 359 -16.19 17.14 -0.06
CA LYS A 359 -17.36 16.25 0.01
C LYS A 359 -17.01 14.99 0.75
N LEU A 360 -17.82 14.61 1.73
CA LEU A 360 -17.72 13.31 2.37
C LEU A 360 -18.50 12.31 1.53
N VAL A 361 -17.79 11.36 0.96
CA VAL A 361 -18.36 10.41 -0.01
C VAL A 361 -18.19 8.99 0.49
N VAL A 362 -19.22 8.19 0.25
CA VAL A 362 -19.20 6.74 0.41
C VAL A 362 -19.04 6.15 -0.97
N ILE A 363 -18.02 5.32 -1.13
CA ILE A 363 -17.65 4.71 -2.40
C ILE A 363 -17.64 3.21 -2.21
N GLU A 364 -18.55 2.52 -2.90
CA GLU A 364 -18.57 1.06 -2.96
C GLU A 364 -17.44 0.54 -3.86
N LEU A 365 -16.58 -0.31 -3.31
CA LEU A 365 -15.49 -0.98 -4.00
C LEU A 365 -15.96 -2.41 -4.34
N ASP A 366 -16.23 -2.68 -5.62
CA ASP A 366 -16.45 -4.05 -6.13
C ASP A 366 -15.18 -4.91 -6.05
#